data_AF-A0A966A789-F1
#
_entry.id   AF-A0A966A789-F1
#
_cell.length_a   1.000
_cell.length_b   1.000
_cell.length_c   1.000
_cell.angle_alpha   90.00
_cell.angle_beta   90.00
_cell.angle_gamma   90.00
#
_symmetry.space_group_name_H-M   'P 1'
#
loop_
_entity.id
_entity.type
_entity.pdbx_description
1 polymer ?
#
loop_
_entity_poly.entity_id
_entity_poly.type
_entity_poly.pdbx_seq_one_letter_code
_entity_poly.pdbx_strand_id
1 'polypeptide(L)' 'MPKTKISTLNLRINPAIKDAVREAASREHRSVANMVEMLIRRHCDQEGITIPEQSDLFPGNENG' A
#
# COMPACT_ATOMS: atom_id res chain seq x y z
N MET A 1 0.47 -21.45 -4.79
CA MET A 1 0.43 -20.21 -3.99
C MET A 1 -0.08 -19.10 -4.90
N PRO A 2 -1.21 -18.45 -4.60
CA PRO A 2 -1.75 -17.40 -5.47
C PRO A 2 -0.73 -16.26 -5.57
N LYS A 3 -0.46 -15.80 -6.79
CA LYS A 3 0.50 -14.72 -7.05
C LYS A 3 -0.14 -13.41 -6.59
N THR A 4 0.39 -12.80 -5.53
CA THR A 4 0.03 -11.43 -5.15
C THR A 4 0.33 -10.51 -6.34
N LYS A 5 -0.71 -9.96 -6.96
CA LYS A 5 -0.59 -8.97 -8.03
C LYS A 5 -0.15 -7.64 -7.42
N ILE A 6 1.00 -7.15 -7.84
CA ILE A 6 1.57 -5.88 -7.37
C ILE A 6 1.37 -4.85 -8.49
N SER A 7 0.87 -3.67 -8.14
CA SER A 7 0.79 -2.51 -9.04
C SER A 7 1.73 -1.41 -8.55
N THR A 8 2.45 -0.76 -9.46
CA THR A 8 3.41 0.30 -9.15
C THR A 8 2.71 1.65 -9.03
N LEU A 9 2.90 2.35 -7.90
CA LEU A 9 2.46 3.73 -7.69
C LEU A 9 3.65 4.69 -7.83
N ASN A 10 3.62 5.57 -8.84
CA ASN A 10 4.63 6.63 -9.00
C ASN A 10 4.18 7.89 -8.27
N LEU A 11 4.88 8.27 -7.21
CA LEU A 11 4.54 9.40 -6.35
C LEU A 11 5.61 10.49 -6.42
N ARG A 12 5.18 11.75 -6.60
CA ARG A 12 6.02 12.94 -6.46
C ARG A 12 5.69 13.63 -5.14
N ILE A 13 6.69 13.78 -4.27
CA ILE A 13 6.56 14.44 -2.97
C ILE A 13 7.74 15.37 -2.73
N ASN A 14 7.56 16.30 -1.80
CA ASN A 14 8.65 17.14 -1.31
C ASN A 14 9.78 16.26 -0.75
N PRO A 15 11.06 16.56 -1.05
CA PRO A 15 12.20 15.79 -0.53
C PRO A 15 12.19 15.65 0.99
N ALA A 16 11.81 16.69 1.73
CA ALA A 16 11.76 16.62 3.20
C ALA A 16 10.76 15.54 3.70
N ILE A 17 9.65 15.35 3.00
CA ILE A 17 8.66 14.31 3.34
C ILE A 17 9.19 12.92 3.00
N LYS A 18 9.95 12.79 1.91
CA LYS A 18 10.61 11.52 1.56
C LYS A 18 11.56 11.08 2.67
N ASP A 19 12.38 11.99 3.20
CA ASP A 19 13.31 11.69 4.29
C ASP A 19 12.58 11.34 5.59
N ALA A 20 11.52 12.09 5.93
CA ALA A 20 10.70 11.80 7.11
C ALA A 20 10.04 10.40 7.04
N VAL A 21 9.46 10.03 5.89
CA VAL A 21 8.86 8.70 5.69
C VAL A 21 9.92 7.61 5.76
N ARG A 22 11.13 7.87 5.26
CA ARG A 22 12.24 6.92 5.34
C ARG A 22 12.65 6.66 6.78
N GLU A 23 12.78 7.71 7.59
CA GLU A 23 13.11 7.58 9.01
C GLU A 23 12.00 6.81 9.76
N ALA A 24 10.73 7.17 9.53
CA ALA A 24 9.60 6.47 10.15
C ALA A 24 9.59 4.97 9.79
N ALA A 25 9.78 4.64 8.51
CA ALA A 25 9.86 3.26 8.05
C ALA A 25 11.03 2.50 8.72
N SER A 26 12.20 3.14 8.85
CA SER A 26 13.36 2.57 9.55
C SER A 26 13.09 2.31 11.03
N ARG A 27 12.39 3.21 11.74
CA ARG A 27 12.02 3.02 13.15
C ARG A 27 11.07 1.84 13.35
N GLU A 28 10.19 1.59 12.39
CA GLU A 28 9.24 0.48 12.41
C GLU A 28 9.78 -0.82 11.77
N HIS A 29 11.06 -0.87 11.41
CA HIS A 29 11.69 -2.01 10.74
C HIS A 29 10.96 -2.48 9.47
N ARG A 30 10.34 -1.55 8.74
CA ARG A 30 9.57 -1.83 7.51
C ARG A 30 10.13 -1.06 6.32
N SER A 31 9.79 -1.52 5.11
CA SER A 31 10.15 -0.79 3.89
C SER A 31 9.31 0.49 3.74
N VAL A 32 9.87 1.48 3.02
CA VAL A 32 9.15 2.72 2.69
C VAL A 32 7.83 2.43 1.95
N ALA A 33 7.83 1.45 1.04
CA ALA A 33 6.60 1.05 0.34
C ALA A 33 5.53 0.54 1.31
N ASN A 34 5.89 -0.32 2.25
CA ASN A 34 4.95 -0.84 3.24
C ASN A 34 4.49 0.25 4.23
N MET A 35 5.35 1.21 4.55
CA MET A 35 4.97 2.37 5.37
C MET A 35 3.93 3.23 4.64
N VAL A 36 4.19 3.55 3.36
CA VAL A 36 3.26 4.31 2.52
C VAL A 36 1.94 3.57 2.35
N GLU A 37 1.96 2.26 2.15
CA GLU A 37 0.74 1.45 2.07
C GLU A 37 -0.08 1.53 3.37
N MET A 38 0.55 1.42 4.54
CA MET A 38 -0.13 1.54 5.82
C MET A 38 -0.73 2.93 6.03
N LEU A 39 0.00 3.99 5.69
CA LEU A 39 -0.49 5.36 5.76
C LEU A 39 -1.72 5.57 4.85
N ILE A 40 -1.69 5.04 3.62
CA ILE A 40 -2.83 5.10 2.70
C ILE A 40 -4.02 4.33 3.27
N ARG A 41 -3.81 3.10 3.74
CA ARG A 41 -4.88 2.28 4.34
C ARG A 41 -5.53 2.98 5.53
N ARG A 42 -4.73 3.55 6.42
CA ARG A 42 -5.22 4.30 7.58
C ARG A 42 -6.01 5.52 7.14
N HIS A 43 -5.53 6.28 6.17
CA HIS A 43 -6.28 7.45 5.68
C HIS A 43 -7.62 7.04 5.08
N CYS A 44 -7.64 6.01 4.23
CA CYS A 44 -8.87 5.48 3.64
C CYS A 44 -9.87 5.00 4.71
N ASP A 45 -9.40 4.27 5.73
CA ASP A 45 -10.24 3.83 6.85
C ASP A 45 -10.92 5.01 7.57
N GLN A 46 -10.16 6.07 7.87
CA GLN A 46 -10.69 7.26 8.54
C GLN A 46 -11.70 8.04 7.69
N GLU A 47 -11.53 8.01 6.37
CA GLU A 47 -12.44 8.64 5.40
C GLU A 47 -13.61 7.72 4.99
N GLY A 48 -13.68 6.48 5.51
CA GLY A 48 -14.71 5.50 5.13
C GLY A 48 -14.55 4.91 3.72
N ILE A 49 -13.36 4.99 3.13
CA ILE A 49 -13.03 4.43 1.82
C ILE A 49 -12.61 2.97 2.00
N THR A 50 -13.46 2.04 1.56
CA THR A 50 -13.14 0.60 1.58
C THR A 50 -12.06 0.28 0.54
N ILE A 51 -10.90 -0.21 1.01
CA ILE A 51 -9.88 -0.79 0.14
C ILE A 51 -10.19 -2.29 0.02
N PRO A 52 -10.62 -2.77 -1.15
CA PRO A 52 -10.86 -4.21 -1.34
C PRO A 52 -9.54 -4.97 -1.26
N GLU A 53 -9.57 -6.13 -0.60
CA GLU A 53 -8.41 -7.02 -0.62
C GLU A 53 -8.23 -7.58 -2.05
N GLN A 54 -7.00 -7.93 -2.41
CA GLN A 54 -6.69 -8.43 -3.76
C GLN A 54 -7.55 -9.63 -4.18
N SER A 55 -8.01 -10.41 -3.20
CA SER A 55 -8.92 -11.54 -3.37
C SER A 55 -10.30 -11.12 -3.89
N ASP A 56 -10.78 -9.93 -3.53
CA ASP A 56 -12.10 -9.38 -3.91
C ASP A 56 -12.08 -8.65 -5.26
N LEU A 57 -10.93 -8.09 -5.65
CA LEU A 57 -10.77 -7.33 -6.90
C LEU A 57 -10.75 -8.23 -8.15
N PHE A 58 -10.37 -9.49 -8.00
CA PHE A 58 -10.32 -10.46 -9.08
C PHE A 58 -10.90 -11.78 -8.58
N PRO A 59 -12.24 -11.90 -8.45
CA PRO A 59 -12.86 -13.20 -8.25
C PRO A 59 -12.33 -14.11 -9.35
N GLY A 60 -11.77 -15.26 -8.96
CA GLY A 60 -11.04 -16.13 -9.85
C GLY A 60 -11.79 -16.32 -11.16
N ASN A 61 -11.09 -16.10 -12.27
CA ASN A 61 -11.57 -16.56 -13.56
C ASN A 61 -11.61 -18.09 -13.50
N GLU A 62 -12.71 -18.64 -13.01
CA GLU A 62 -13.08 -20.04 -13.08
C GLU A 62 -12.98 -20.44 -14.56
N ASN A 63 -11.92 -21.17 -14.91
CA ASN A 63 -11.84 -21.83 -16.20
C ASN A 63 -11.49 -23.29 -15.93
N GLY A 64 -12.54 -24.12 -16.08
CA GLY A 64 -12.57 -25.44 -16.70
C GLY A 64 -11.43 -26.40 -16.41
#